data_AF-A0A936T0H7-F1
#
_entry.id   AF-A0A936T0H7-F1
#
_cell.length_a   1.000
_cell.length_b   1.000
_cell.length_c   1.000
_cell.angle_alpha   90.00
_cell.angle_beta   90.00
_cell.angle_gamma   90.00
#
_symmetry.space_group_name_H-M   'P 1'
#
loop_
_entity.id
_entity.type
_entity.pdbx_description
1 polymer ?
#
loop_
_entity_poly.entity_id
_entity_poly.type
_entity_poly.pdbx_seq_one_letter_code
_entity_poly.pdbx_strand_id
1 'polypeptide(L)'
;MTITKNELQQRAVCERHRAEFAPAPGNMKVGIASNVREGILPIHGLRHPSEGDTTGWYIWAGGEPSDDPDFFVPLHVEHLDEWCPDVVRFLGLPPGWRFLVAGDYEDVWQDLSLLNV
;
A
#
# COMPACT_ATOMS: atom_id res chain seq x y z
N MET A 1 7.31 21.15 12.47
CA MET A 1 6.58 19.93 12.09
C MET A 1 7.48 18.75 12.42
N THR A 2 7.00 17.80 13.22
CA THR A 2 7.79 16.63 13.62
C THR A 2 7.50 15.51 12.63
N ILE A 3 8.54 15.03 11.93
CA ILE A 3 8.42 13.89 11.01
C ILE A 3 8.13 12.64 11.85
N THR A 4 7.12 11.86 11.47
CA THR A 4 6.73 10.65 12.21
C THR A 4 7.67 9.48 11.91
N LYS A 5 7.69 8.45 12.78
CA LYS A 5 8.44 7.21 12.54
C LYS A 5 8.02 6.55 11.21
N ASN A 6 6.71 6.53 10.92
CA ASN A 6 6.18 5.96 9.69
C ASN A 6 6.68 6.73 8.46
N GLU A 7 6.69 8.07 8.52
CA GLU A 7 7.19 8.89 7.42
C GLU A 7 8.70 8.66 7.17
N LEU A 8 9.50 8.53 8.24
CA LEU A 8 10.93 8.18 8.09
C LEU A 8 11.11 6.83 7.40
N GLN A 9 10.33 5.82 7.77
CA GLN A 9 10.38 4.50 7.13
C GLN A 9 9.94 4.56 5.67
N GLN A 10 8.88 5.31 5.37
CA GLN A 10 8.39 5.49 4.00
C GLN A 10 9.42 6.18 3.11
N ARG A 11 10.05 7.25 3.59
CA ARG A 11 11.13 7.94 2.87
C ARG A 11 12.32 7.01 2.62
N ALA A 12 12.70 6.21 3.61
CA ALA A 12 13.79 5.25 3.47
C ALA A 12 13.49 4.17 2.40
N VAL A 13 12.24 3.69 2.32
CA VAL A 13 11.81 2.78 1.24
C VAL A 13 11.92 3.49 -0.12
N CYS A 14 11.38 4.70 -0.26
CA CYS A 14 11.49 5.47 -1.50
C CYS A 14 12.96 5.65 -1.94
N GLU A 15 13.84 6.04 -1.02
CA GLU A 15 15.28 6.22 -1.29
C GLU A 15 15.96 4.93 -1.77
N ARG A 16 15.68 3.80 -1.10
CA ARG A 16 16.23 2.48 -1.48
C ARG A 16 15.89 2.12 -2.93
N HIS A 17 14.68 2.46 -3.36
CA HIS A 17 14.18 2.17 -4.71
C HIS A 17 14.35 3.33 -5.71
N ARG A 18 14.99 4.44 -5.29
CA ARG A 18 15.11 5.67 -6.10
C ARG A 18 13.77 6.20 -6.60
N ALA A 19 12.72 6.01 -5.81
CA ALA A 19 11.38 6.52 -6.07
C ALA A 19 11.22 7.93 -5.48
N GLU A 20 10.39 8.75 -6.10
CA GLU A 20 9.93 9.98 -5.48
C GLU A 20 9.03 9.66 -4.28
N PHE A 21 9.11 10.46 -3.22
CA PHE A 21 8.21 10.32 -2.08
C PHE A 21 6.85 10.96 -2.39
N ALA A 22 5.79 10.17 -2.35
CA ALA A 22 4.42 10.61 -2.52
C ALA A 22 3.58 10.20 -1.30
N PRO A 23 3.16 11.14 -0.44
CA PRO A 23 2.48 10.81 0.80
C PRO A 23 1.13 10.11 0.56
N ALA A 24 0.71 9.33 1.55
CA ALA A 24 -0.64 8.82 1.72
C ALA A 24 -1.21 9.40 3.03
N PRO A 25 -1.93 10.53 2.98
CA PRO A 25 -2.47 11.18 4.17
C PRO A 25 -3.41 10.27 4.97
N GLY A 26 -3.36 10.37 6.31
CA GLY A 26 -4.16 9.53 7.23
C GLY A 26 -5.67 9.54 6.97
N ASN A 27 -6.20 10.69 6.54
CA ASN A 27 -7.61 10.90 6.24
C ASN A 27 -8.05 10.42 4.84
N MET A 28 -7.12 9.96 4.00
CA MET A 28 -7.43 9.34 2.71
C MET A 28 -7.56 7.83 2.87
N LYS A 29 -8.18 7.17 1.89
CA LYS A 29 -8.49 5.73 1.96
C LYS A 29 -7.56 4.88 1.10
N VAL A 30 -7.27 3.68 1.57
CA VAL A 30 -6.79 2.56 0.74
C VAL A 30 -7.97 1.65 0.40
N GLY A 31 -7.94 0.96 -0.73
CA GLY A 31 -8.72 -0.25 -0.94
C GLY A 31 -8.00 -1.41 -0.28
N ILE A 32 -8.66 -2.14 0.61
CA ILE A 32 -8.04 -3.28 1.30
C ILE A 32 -9.00 -4.47 1.35
N ALA A 33 -8.48 -5.67 1.12
CA ALA A 33 -9.24 -6.89 1.29
C ALA A 33 -9.25 -7.33 2.77
N SER A 34 -10.40 -7.82 3.24
CA SER A 34 -10.57 -8.24 4.65
C SER A 34 -9.61 -9.38 5.05
N ASN A 35 -9.19 -10.18 4.07
CA ASN A 35 -8.30 -11.32 4.28
C ASN A 35 -6.88 -10.93 4.75
N VAL A 36 -6.50 -9.65 4.64
CA VAL A 36 -5.23 -9.14 5.20
C VAL A 36 -5.16 -9.33 6.72
N ARG A 37 -6.31 -9.34 7.41
CA ARG A 37 -6.38 -9.53 8.86
C ARG A 37 -6.24 -10.98 9.29
N GLU A 38 -6.27 -11.92 8.35
CA GLU A 38 -6.27 -13.36 8.64
C GLU A 38 -4.85 -13.93 8.77
N GLY A 39 -3.81 -13.11 8.63
CA GLY A 39 -2.42 -13.54 8.67
C GLY A 39 -1.99 -14.34 7.43
N ILE A 40 -2.77 -14.25 6.35
CA ILE A 40 -2.46 -14.87 5.05
C ILE A 40 -1.29 -14.13 4.42
N LEU A 41 -0.37 -14.91 3.83
CA LEU A 41 0.77 -14.41 3.07
C LEU A 41 0.74 -14.97 1.64
N PRO A 42 1.36 -14.29 0.66
CA PRO A 42 1.96 -12.95 0.76
C PRO A 42 0.92 -11.83 0.91
N ILE A 43 1.34 -10.66 1.40
CA ILE A 43 0.57 -9.42 1.31
C ILE A 43 1.08 -8.65 0.10
N HIS A 44 0.16 -8.35 -0.80
CA HIS A 44 0.41 -7.57 -2.01
C HIS A 44 -0.09 -6.15 -1.83
N GLY A 45 0.57 -5.22 -2.51
CA GLY A 45 0.03 -3.90 -2.74
C GLY A 45 0.38 -3.36 -4.11
N LEU A 46 -0.53 -2.56 -4.67
CA LEU A 46 -0.29 -1.78 -5.87
C LEU A 46 -0.87 -0.38 -5.71
N ARG A 47 -0.26 0.62 -6.35
CA ARG A 47 -0.74 2.00 -6.30
C ARG A 47 -1.10 2.53 -7.68
N HIS A 48 -2.39 2.73 -7.90
CA HIS A 48 -2.93 3.51 -9.01
C HIS A 48 -2.83 5.02 -8.71
N PRO A 49 -3.08 5.90 -9.71
CA PRO A 49 -3.34 7.31 -9.44
C PRO A 49 -4.44 7.49 -8.39
N SER A 50 -4.27 8.45 -7.49
CA SER A 50 -5.29 8.80 -6.50
C SER A 50 -6.51 9.44 -7.18
N GLU A 51 -7.71 9.06 -6.75
CA GLU A 51 -8.97 9.68 -7.18
C GLU A 51 -9.81 10.05 -5.97
N GLY A 52 -10.36 11.27 -5.95
CA GLY A 52 -11.22 11.76 -4.87
C GLY A 52 -10.54 11.72 -3.51
N ASP A 53 -11.07 10.90 -2.59
CA ASP A 53 -10.56 10.72 -1.23
C ASP A 53 -9.74 9.43 -1.05
N THR A 54 -9.33 8.79 -2.16
CA THR A 54 -8.52 7.56 -2.16
C THR A 54 -7.06 7.83 -2.50
N THR A 55 -6.17 7.03 -1.93
CA THR A 55 -4.71 7.12 -2.14
C THR A 55 -4.24 6.43 -3.43
N GLY A 56 -5.13 5.64 -4.04
CA GLY A 56 -4.84 4.72 -5.14
C GLY A 56 -4.24 3.37 -4.71
N TRP A 57 -3.93 3.17 -3.42
CA TRP A 57 -3.44 1.89 -2.93
C TRP A 57 -4.55 0.84 -2.87
N TYR A 58 -4.25 -0.35 -3.40
CA TYR A 58 -5.01 -1.58 -3.24
C TYR A 58 -4.12 -2.61 -2.54
N ILE A 59 -4.60 -3.21 -1.45
CA ILE A 59 -3.84 -4.13 -0.59
C ILE A 59 -4.65 -5.41 -0.35
N TRP A 60 -4.04 -6.57 -0.54
CA TRP A 60 -4.70 -7.87 -0.33
C TRP A 60 -3.71 -8.94 0.12
N ALA A 61 -4.22 -10.06 0.64
CA ALA A 61 -3.40 -11.20 1.03
C ALA A 61 -3.69 -12.45 0.18
N GLY A 62 -2.69 -13.33 0.06
CA GLY A 62 -2.79 -14.62 -0.60
C GLY A 62 -2.41 -14.58 -2.07
N GLY A 63 -3.22 -15.22 -2.92
CA GLY A 63 -2.99 -15.26 -4.37
C GLY A 63 -3.52 -14.02 -5.09
N GLU A 64 -4.06 -14.24 -6.29
CA GLU A 64 -4.73 -13.19 -7.06
C GLU A 64 -5.95 -12.63 -6.29
N PRO A 65 -6.21 -11.31 -6.38
CA PRO A 65 -7.41 -10.72 -5.80
C PRO A 65 -8.67 -11.28 -6.47
N SER A 66 -9.78 -11.31 -5.74
CA SER A 66 -11.07 -11.75 -6.29
C SER A 66 -11.61 -10.72 -7.30
N ASP A 67 -12.32 -11.20 -8.33
CA ASP A 67 -13.10 -10.36 -9.27
C ASP A 67 -14.43 -9.87 -8.65
N ASP A 68 -14.66 -10.15 -7.37
CA ASP A 68 -15.83 -9.67 -6.64
C ASP A 68 -15.75 -8.14 -6.49
N PRO A 69 -16.76 -7.37 -6.94
CA PRO A 69 -16.76 -5.92 -6.83
C PRO A 69 -16.67 -5.41 -5.39
N ASP A 70 -17.06 -6.22 -4.41
CA ASP A 70 -17.01 -5.89 -2.98
C ASP A 70 -15.76 -6.46 -2.28
N PHE A 71 -14.79 -7.01 -3.05
CA PHE A 71 -13.57 -7.60 -2.49
C PHE A 71 -12.70 -6.59 -1.75
N PHE A 72 -12.56 -5.38 -2.30
CA PHE A 72 -11.83 -4.29 -1.67
C PHE A 72 -12.80 -3.35 -0.94
N VAL A 73 -12.55 -3.15 0.34
CA VAL A 73 -13.28 -2.18 1.16
C VAL A 73 -12.42 -0.95 1.44
N PRO A 74 -13.02 0.24 1.60
CA PRO A 74 -12.27 1.43 1.96
C PRO A 74 -11.80 1.38 3.42
N LEU A 75 -10.52 1.67 3.66
CA LEU A 75 -9.94 1.85 5.00
C LEU A 75 -9.14 3.15 5.03
N HIS A 76 -9.38 4.03 6.01
CA HIS A 76 -8.54 5.20 6.18
C HIS A 76 -7.10 4.78 6.51
N VAL A 77 -6.12 5.46 5.92
CA VAL A 77 -4.68 5.16 6.10
C VAL A 77 -4.31 5.16 7.58
N GLU A 78 -4.90 6.04 8.39
CA GLU A 78 -4.64 6.10 9.84
C GLU A 78 -5.04 4.84 10.62
N HIS A 79 -5.89 3.97 10.07
CA HIS A 79 -6.27 2.69 10.69
C HIS A 79 -5.53 1.48 10.07
N LEU A 80 -4.65 1.70 9.08
CA LEU A 80 -3.97 0.59 8.41
C LEU A 80 -2.99 -0.12 9.34
N ASP A 81 -2.39 0.58 10.29
CA ASP A 81 -1.47 -0.01 11.26
C ASP A 81 -2.15 -0.99 12.22
N GLU A 82 -3.44 -0.83 12.49
CA GLU A 82 -4.27 -1.77 13.25
C GLU A 82 -4.55 -3.07 12.47
N TRP A 83 -4.52 -3.01 11.14
CA TRP A 83 -4.80 -4.17 10.27
C TRP A 83 -3.54 -4.89 9.84
N CYS A 84 -2.54 -4.13 9.38
CA CYS A 84 -1.29 -4.65 8.85
C CYS A 84 -0.17 -3.59 8.99
N PRO A 85 0.48 -3.52 10.16
CA PRO A 85 1.51 -2.51 10.41
C PRO A 85 2.72 -2.65 9.49
N ASP A 86 3.00 -3.87 9.01
CA ASP A 86 4.18 -4.15 8.18
C ASP A 86 4.16 -3.41 6.84
N VAL A 87 2.98 -3.15 6.27
CA VAL A 87 2.90 -2.52 4.94
C VAL A 87 2.87 -0.99 4.97
N VAL A 88 2.69 -0.38 6.13
CA VAL A 88 2.62 1.09 6.28
C VAL A 88 3.88 1.78 5.73
N ARG A 89 5.04 1.12 5.82
CA ARG A 89 6.32 1.59 5.28
C ARG A 89 6.33 1.78 3.77
N PHE A 90 5.43 1.14 3.01
CA PHE A 90 5.40 1.25 1.54
C PHE A 90 4.53 2.39 1.05
N LEU A 91 3.67 2.97 1.89
CA LEU A 91 2.65 3.94 1.45
C LEU A 91 3.23 5.24 0.87
N GLY A 92 4.52 5.52 1.07
CA GLY A 92 5.23 6.64 0.45
C GLY A 92 5.60 6.42 -1.02
N LEU A 93 5.57 5.19 -1.54
CA LEU A 93 5.87 4.91 -2.93
C LEU A 93 4.81 5.53 -3.85
N PRO A 94 5.17 6.18 -4.96
CA PRO A 94 4.23 6.91 -5.80
C PRO A 94 3.35 5.96 -6.62
N PRO A 95 2.30 6.47 -7.31
CA PRO A 95 1.56 5.68 -8.28
C PRO A 95 2.49 4.99 -9.29
N GLY A 96 2.11 3.80 -9.76
CA GLY A 96 2.97 2.98 -10.61
C GLY A 96 3.92 2.07 -9.84
N TRP A 97 3.66 1.80 -8.55
CA TRP A 97 4.51 0.93 -7.73
C TRP A 97 3.73 -0.22 -7.11
N ARG A 98 4.45 -1.32 -6.91
CA ARG A 98 3.97 -2.53 -6.27
C ARG A 98 4.89 -2.95 -5.12
N PHE A 99 4.33 -3.68 -4.18
CA PHE A 99 5.08 -4.43 -3.18
C PHE A 99 4.48 -5.82 -2.98
N LEU A 100 5.30 -6.74 -2.48
CA LEU A 100 4.93 -8.06 -2.00
C LEU A 100 5.72 -8.34 -0.72
N VAL A 101 5.04 -8.75 0.35
CA VAL A 101 5.68 -9.15 1.61
C VAL A 101 5.23 -10.56 2.01
N ALA A 102 6.19 -11.44 2.28
CA ALA A 102 5.95 -12.82 2.73
C ALA A 102 6.92 -13.18 3.86
N GLY A 103 6.57 -12.78 5.10
CA GLY A 103 7.46 -12.94 6.25
C GLY A 103 8.72 -12.10 6.09
N ASP A 104 9.89 -12.75 6.09
CA ASP A 104 11.19 -12.09 5.92
C ASP A 104 11.52 -11.73 4.46
N TYR A 105 10.70 -12.19 3.50
CA TYR A 105 10.86 -11.85 2.10
C TYR A 105 10.04 -10.61 1.75
N GLU A 106 10.67 -9.64 1.08
CA GLU A 106 9.99 -8.50 0.46
C GLU A 106 10.48 -8.30 -0.98
N ASP A 107 9.57 -7.90 -1.86
CA ASP A 107 9.89 -7.40 -3.19
C ASP A 107 9.10 -6.11 -3.46
N VAL A 108 9.74 -5.15 -4.12
CA VAL A 108 9.19 -3.82 -4.40
C VAL A 108 9.69 -3.37 -5.76
N TRP A 109 8.76 -3.11 -6.67
CA TRP A 109 9.10 -2.79 -8.06
C TRP A 109 8.14 -1.77 -8.67
N GLN A 110 8.60 -1.14 -9.74
CA GLN A 110 7.80 -0.22 -10.53
C GLN A 110 7.00 -1.00 -11.58
N ASP A 111 5.72 -0.67 -11.69
CA ASP A 111 4.79 -1.15 -12.71
C ASP A 111 4.05 0.05 -13.30
N LEU A 112 4.60 0.60 -14.37
CA LEU A 112 4.05 1.78 -15.04
C LEU A 112 2.69 1.51 -15.72
N SER A 113 2.29 0.24 -15.90
CA SER A 113 0.98 -0.08 -16.45
C SER A 113 -0.16 0.40 -15.54
N LEU A 114 0.10 0.52 -14.23
CA LEU A 114 -0.86 1.02 -13.24
C LEU A 114 -1.23 2.49 -13.43
N LEU A 115 -0.49 3.24 -14.24
CA LEU A 115 -0.80 4.64 -14.51
C LEU A 115 -1.88 4.82 -15.59
N ASN A 116 -2.26 3.74 -16.28
CA ASN A 116 -3.26 3.76 -17.34
C ASN A 116 -4.56 3.11 -16.85
N VAL A 117 -5.31 3.84 -16.02
CA VAL A 117 -6.61 3.42 -15.46
C VAL A 117 -7.78 4.10 -16.17
#